data_AF-A0A009R3X3-F1
#
_entry.id   AF-A0A009R3X3-F1
#
_cell.length_a   1.000
_cell.length_b   1.000
_cell.length_c   1.000
_cell.angle_alpha   90.00
_cell.angle_beta   90.00
_cell.angle_gamma   90.00
#
_symmetry.space_group_name_H-M   'P 1'
#
loop_
_entity.id
_entity.type
_entity.pdbx_description
1 polymer ?
#
loop_
_entity_poly.entity_id
_entity_poly.type
_entity_poly.pdbx_seq_one_letter_code
_entity_poly.pdbx_strand_id
1 'polypeptide(L)'
;MERANRTLQDRLIKEMRLKGICSIEQANVWLPCFIEQFNQKFAKMAFNPKNLHRPITETAEELDDIFTWREPRRVTNSLTIAYDKCVYLLENTEENQSLMGKYIEFLEYPDGTVAIEYQGRKINYSIFDKLSQLNQREIELRINGWVLF
;
A
#
# COMPACT_ATOMS: atom_id res chain seq x y z
N MET A 1 -25.22 1.63 20.10
CA MET A 1 -25.06 2.43 18.87
C MET A 1 -26.26 3.35 18.71
N GLU A 2 -26.02 4.65 18.53
CA GLU A 2 -27.08 5.62 18.20
C GLU A 2 -27.72 5.31 16.85
N ARG A 3 -29.06 5.46 16.76
CA ARG A 3 -29.82 5.21 15.52
C ARG A 3 -29.33 6.06 14.34
N ALA A 4 -28.85 7.28 14.59
CA ALA A 4 -28.39 8.21 13.55
C ALA A 4 -27.19 7.70 12.74
N ASN A 5 -26.27 6.95 13.35
CA ASN A 5 -25.08 6.45 12.65
C ASN A 5 -25.40 5.33 11.66
N ARG A 6 -26.38 4.47 11.99
CA ARG A 6 -26.94 3.51 11.03
C ARG A 6 -27.71 4.23 9.92
N THR A 7 -28.47 5.27 10.27
CA THR A 7 -29.18 6.09 9.29
C THR A 7 -28.24 6.74 8.28
N LEU A 8 -27.07 7.23 8.70
CA LEU A 8 -26.10 7.85 7.79
C LEU A 8 -25.55 6.85 6.78
N GLN A 9 -25.09 5.68 7.24
CA GLN A 9 -24.51 4.64 6.36
C GLN A 9 -25.52 4.14 5.33
N ASP A 10 -26.76 3.87 5.75
CA ASP A 10 -27.83 3.43 4.83
C ASP A 10 -28.28 4.53 3.87
N ARG A 11 -28.27 5.79 4.32
CA ARG A 11 -28.73 6.93 3.52
C ARG A 11 -27.71 7.36 2.48
N LEU A 12 -26.43 7.36 2.83
CA LEU A 12 -25.34 7.73 1.92
C LEU A 12 -25.42 6.92 0.62
N ILE A 13 -25.52 5.60 0.72
CA ILE A 13 -25.58 4.69 -0.43
C ILE A 13 -26.84 4.97 -1.29
N LYS A 14 -27.98 5.24 -0.65
CA LYS A 14 -29.24 5.53 -1.38
C LYS A 14 -29.15 6.86 -2.14
N GLU A 15 -28.60 7.89 -1.51
CA GLU A 15 -28.46 9.21 -2.12
C GLU A 15 -27.43 9.17 -3.28
N MET A 16 -26.34 8.40 -3.14
CA MET A 16 -25.40 8.15 -4.24
C MET A 16 -26.09 7.47 -5.43
N ARG A 17 -26.94 6.46 -5.18
CA ARG A 17 -27.72 5.79 -6.24
C ARG A 17 -28.71 6.73 -6.91
N LEU A 18 -29.39 7.60 -6.15
CA LEU A 18 -30.30 8.61 -6.70
C LEU A 18 -29.58 9.64 -7.59
N LYS A 19 -28.32 9.94 -7.28
CA LYS A 19 -27.47 10.84 -8.07
C LYS A 19 -26.77 10.14 -9.23
N GLY A 20 -26.96 8.82 -9.39
CA GLY A 20 -26.31 8.04 -10.44
C GLY A 20 -24.79 7.93 -10.28
N ILE A 21 -24.27 8.10 -9.06
CA ILE A 21 -22.84 8.05 -8.79
C ILE A 21 -22.38 6.59 -8.83
N CYS A 22 -21.42 6.29 -9.71
CA CYS A 22 -20.90 4.93 -9.90
C CYS A 22 -19.37 4.82 -9.80
N SER A 23 -18.67 5.92 -9.51
CA SER A 23 -17.22 5.95 -9.33
C SER A 23 -16.79 6.61 -8.01
N ILE A 24 -15.60 6.26 -7.51
CA ILE A 24 -15.03 6.83 -6.29
C ILE A 24 -14.75 8.34 -6.48
N GLU A 25 -14.29 8.72 -7.66
CA GLU A 25 -14.01 10.10 -8.02
C GLU A 25 -15.28 10.96 -7.97
N GLN A 26 -16.36 10.48 -8.58
CA GLN A 26 -17.66 11.15 -8.53
C GLN A 26 -18.21 11.24 -7.10
N ALA A 27 -18.02 10.18 -6.30
CA ALA A 27 -18.40 10.17 -4.90
C ALA A 27 -17.63 11.23 -4.09
N ASN A 28 -16.30 11.32 -4.27
CA ASN A 28 -15.44 12.28 -3.58
C ASN A 28 -15.80 13.73 -3.91
N VAL A 29 -16.19 14.01 -5.16
CA VAL A 29 -16.68 15.35 -5.57
C VAL A 29 -18.02 15.67 -4.91
N TRP A 30 -18.91 14.69 -4.77
CA TRP A 30 -20.26 14.90 -4.24
C TRP A 30 -20.35 14.91 -2.70
N LEU A 31 -19.46 14.17 -2.02
CA LEU A 31 -19.47 13.98 -0.57
C LEU A 31 -19.54 15.27 0.25
N PRO A 32 -18.77 16.35 -0.05
CA PRO A 32 -18.86 17.61 0.70
C PRO A 32 -20.28 18.21 0.71
N CYS A 33 -20.95 18.18 -0.45
CA CYS A 33 -22.32 18.67 -0.57
C CYS A 33 -23.31 17.81 0.24
N PHE A 34 -23.15 16.48 0.22
CA PHE A 34 -23.97 15.58 1.03
C PHE A 34 -23.78 15.81 2.53
N ILE A 35 -22.53 15.96 2.99
CA ILE A 35 -22.20 16.20 4.40
C ILE A 35 -22.87 17.50 4.89
N GLU A 36 -22.81 18.56 4.10
CA GLU A 36 -23.48 19.83 4.43
C GLU A 36 -25.00 19.65 4.58
N GLN A 37 -25.66 19.04 3.59
CA GLN A 37 -27.11 18.79 3.63
C GLN A 37 -27.53 17.85 4.77
N PHE A 38 -26.69 16.86 5.08
CA PHE A 38 -26.92 15.94 6.18
C PHE A 38 -26.80 16.66 7.53
N ASN A 39 -25.75 17.45 7.71
CA ASN A 39 -25.51 18.21 8.93
C ASN A 39 -26.60 19.26 9.19
N GLN A 40 -27.15 19.90 8.14
CA GLN A 40 -28.31 20.79 8.31
C GLN A 40 -29.52 20.11 8.97
N LYS A 41 -29.72 18.81 8.74
CA LYS A 41 -30.89 18.06 9.23
C LYS A 41 -30.64 17.33 10.54
N PHE A 42 -29.40 16.89 10.77
CA PHE A 42 -29.09 15.95 11.84
C PHE A 42 -27.96 16.40 12.77
N ALA A 43 -27.20 17.45 12.42
CA ALA A 43 -26.16 17.92 13.32
C ALA A 43 -26.79 18.47 14.60
N LYS A 44 -26.21 18.08 15.73
CA LYS A 44 -26.49 18.69 17.02
C LYS A 44 -25.31 19.52 17.42
N MET A 45 -25.56 20.70 17.97
CA MET A 45 -24.50 21.49 18.56
C MET A 45 -23.82 20.68 19.66
N ALA A 46 -22.49 20.71 19.67
CA ALA A 46 -21.73 20.10 20.74
C ALA A 46 -22.09 20.78 22.06
N PHE A 47 -22.34 20.00 23.11
CA PHE A 47 -22.59 20.53 24.44
C PHE A 47 -21.40 21.34 24.96
N ASN A 48 -20.18 20.92 24.59
CA ASN A 48 -18.95 21.64 24.85
C ASN A 48 -18.18 21.79 23.53
N PRO A 49 -17.85 23.01 23.09
CA PRO A 49 -17.10 23.25 21.84
C PRO A 49 -15.61 22.94 21.97
N LYS A 50 -15.12 22.58 23.16
CA LYS A 50 -13.71 22.24 23.37
C LYS A 50 -13.33 21.02 22.52
N ASN A 51 -12.35 21.19 21.64
CA ASN A 51 -11.76 20.10 20.89
C ASN A 51 -10.98 19.19 21.87
N LEU A 52 -11.41 17.93 21.98
CA LEU A 52 -10.77 16.90 22.80
C LEU A 52 -10.08 15.83 21.96
N HIS A 53 -10.00 16.02 20.63
CA HIS A 53 -9.27 15.12 19.76
C HIS A 53 -7.77 15.23 20.07
N ARG A 54 -7.09 14.09 20.02
CA ARG A 54 -5.63 14.04 20.08
C ARG A 54 -5.08 14.78 18.85
N PRO A 55 -4.16 15.75 19.01
CA PRO A 55 -3.48 16.33 17.86
C PRO A 55 -2.66 15.24 17.18
N ILE A 56 -2.59 15.29 15.85
CA ILE A 56 -1.67 14.43 15.10
C ILE A 56 -0.26 14.82 15.52
N THR A 57 0.48 13.85 16.05
CA THR A 57 1.86 14.02 16.50
C THR A 57 2.86 13.41 15.53
N GLU A 58 2.36 12.50 14.70
CA GLU A 58 3.08 11.73 13.71
C GLU A 58 3.41 12.60 12.48
N THR A 59 4.54 12.32 11.84
CA THR A 59 4.92 12.94 10.57
C THR A 59 4.06 12.40 9.43
N ALA A 60 4.07 13.08 8.28
CA ALA A 60 3.39 12.58 7.08
C ALA A 60 3.89 11.18 6.68
N GLU A 61 5.20 10.95 6.77
CA GLU A 61 5.84 9.67 6.46
C GLU A 61 5.38 8.54 7.42
N GLU A 62 5.26 8.85 8.72
CA GLU A 62 4.76 7.89 9.70
C GLU A 62 3.28 7.56 9.46
N LEU A 63 2.47 8.53 9.04
CA LEU A 63 1.08 8.29 8.67
C LEU A 63 0.98 7.43 7.40
N ASP A 64 1.78 7.70 6.39
CA ASP A 64 1.82 6.91 5.16
C ASP A 64 2.18 5.46 5.48
N ASP A 65 3.19 5.24 6.33
CA ASP A 65 3.60 3.94 6.83
C ASP A 65 2.47 3.18 7.55
N ILE A 66 1.59 3.87 8.28
CA ILE A 66 0.45 3.26 9.01
C ILE A 66 -0.58 2.67 8.04
N PHE A 67 -0.78 3.28 6.87
CA PHE A 67 -1.78 2.85 5.88
C PHE A 67 -1.22 1.89 4.81
N THR A 68 0.00 1.37 5.00
CA THR A 68 0.61 0.40 4.09
C THR A 68 0.13 -1.03 4.31
N TRP A 69 0.19 -1.82 3.25
CA TRP A 69 0.15 -3.27 3.37
C TRP A 69 1.49 -3.75 3.93
N ARG A 70 1.47 -4.54 5.00
CA ARG A 70 2.67 -5.05 5.66
C ARG A 70 2.69 -6.57 5.65
N GLU A 71 3.79 -7.15 5.19
CA GLU A 71 3.98 -8.60 5.20
C GLU A 71 5.36 -8.97 5.75
N PRO A 72 5.44 -9.90 6.73
CA PRO A 72 6.72 -10.38 7.23
C PRO A 72 7.42 -11.24 6.17
N ARG A 73 8.65 -10.89 5.83
CA ARG A 73 9.49 -11.61 4.86
C ARG A 73 10.82 -12.02 5.47
N ARG A 74 11.22 -13.26 5.19
CA ARG A 74 12.49 -13.80 5.67
C ARG A 74 13.66 -13.32 4.80
N VAL A 75 14.67 -12.74 5.43
CA VAL A 75 15.94 -12.40 4.77
C VAL A 75 16.75 -13.67 4.57
N THR A 76 17.22 -13.91 3.35
CA THR A 76 18.12 -15.04 3.05
C THR A 76 19.54 -14.79 3.55
N ASN A 77 20.39 -15.82 3.51
CA ASN A 77 21.83 -15.68 3.81
C ASN A 77 22.57 -14.77 2.82
N SER A 78 21.97 -14.49 1.65
CA SER A 78 22.51 -13.57 0.64
C SER A 78 21.95 -12.15 0.78
N LEU A 79 21.33 -11.81 1.91
CA LEU A 79 20.70 -10.50 2.15
C LEU A 79 19.60 -10.16 1.14
N THR A 80 18.85 -11.17 0.67
CA THR A 80 17.76 -10.94 -0.27
C THR A 80 16.39 -11.27 0.32
N ILE A 81 15.37 -10.58 -0.19
CA ILE A 81 13.95 -10.90 -0.02
C ILE A 81 13.32 -11.10 -1.41
N ALA A 82 12.48 -12.11 -1.55
CA ALA A 82 11.69 -12.31 -2.76
C ALA A 82 10.24 -11.84 -2.52
N TYR A 83 9.74 -10.98 -3.41
CA TYR A 83 8.37 -10.45 -3.38
C TYR A 83 7.92 -10.16 -4.82
N ASP A 84 6.68 -10.53 -5.15
CA ASP A 84 6.05 -10.38 -6.47
C ASP A 84 7.03 -10.48 -7.68
N LYS A 85 7.68 -11.65 -7.82
CA LYS A 85 8.65 -11.98 -8.90
C LYS A 85 9.94 -11.15 -8.93
N CYS A 86 10.07 -10.17 -8.05
CA CYS A 86 11.27 -9.37 -7.84
C CYS A 86 12.11 -9.93 -6.68
N VAL A 87 13.42 -9.68 -6.74
CA VAL A 87 14.34 -9.97 -5.64
C VAL A 87 14.93 -8.65 -5.15
N TYR A 88 14.74 -8.35 -3.87
CA TYR A 88 15.22 -7.16 -3.20
C TYR A 88 16.50 -7.50 -2.45
N LEU A 89 17.63 -6.93 -2.84
CA LEU A 89 18.92 -7.09 -2.18
C LEU A 89 19.14 -5.95 -1.19
N LEU A 90 19.15 -6.27 0.09
CA LEU A 90 19.48 -5.32 1.15
C LEU A 90 20.93 -4.87 1.01
N GLU A 91 21.21 -3.61 1.34
CA GLU A 91 22.57 -3.08 1.35
C GLU A 91 23.47 -3.91 2.29
N ASN A 92 24.69 -4.23 1.84
CA ASN A 92 25.61 -5.06 2.61
C ASN A 92 26.34 -4.24 3.69
N THR A 93 25.64 -3.91 4.77
CA THR A 93 26.19 -3.30 5.98
C THR A 93 26.30 -4.32 7.11
N GLU A 94 27.15 -4.07 8.11
CA GLU A 94 27.27 -4.93 9.29
C GLU A 94 25.93 -5.10 10.02
N GLU A 95 25.12 -4.04 10.12
CA GLU A 95 23.80 -4.12 10.75
C GLU A 95 22.85 -5.02 9.95
N ASN A 96 22.86 -4.92 8.62
CA ASN A 96 22.01 -5.72 7.76
C ASN A 96 22.44 -7.20 7.72
N GLN A 97 23.74 -7.50 7.85
CA GLN A 97 24.22 -8.88 7.99
C GLN A 97 23.59 -9.58 9.21
N SER A 98 23.34 -8.85 10.30
CA SER A 98 22.65 -9.40 11.47
C SER A 98 21.18 -9.78 11.21
N LEU A 99 20.61 -9.39 10.05
CA LEU A 99 19.24 -9.70 9.65
C LEU A 99 19.12 -11.03 8.91
N MET A 100 20.22 -11.65 8.49
CA MET A 100 20.19 -12.95 7.80
C MET A 100 19.38 -13.98 8.60
N GLY A 101 18.40 -14.60 7.95
CA GLY A 101 17.52 -15.58 8.56
C GLY A 101 16.38 -15.01 9.42
N LYS A 102 16.37 -13.70 9.70
CA LYS A 102 15.28 -13.03 10.43
C LYS A 102 14.10 -12.70 9.51
N TYR A 103 12.93 -12.54 10.10
CA TYR A 103 11.77 -11.95 9.44
C TYR A 103 11.79 -10.43 9.68
N ILE A 104 11.59 -9.68 8.61
CA ILE A 104 11.49 -8.22 8.61
C ILE A 104 10.22 -7.81 7.87
N GLU A 105 9.77 -6.57 8.05
CA GLU A 105 8.54 -6.07 7.45
C GLU A 105 8.80 -5.59 6.02
N PHE A 106 8.02 -6.11 5.07
CA PHE A 106 7.93 -5.59 3.71
C PHE A 106 6.66 -4.75 3.60
N LEU A 107 6.81 -3.47 3.26
CA LEU A 107 5.74 -2.51 3.13
C LEU A 107 5.45 -2.27 1.65
N GLU A 108 4.19 -2.40 1.25
CA GLU A 108 3.69 -2.00 -0.06
C GLU A 108 2.68 -0.85 0.12
N TYR A 109 3.00 0.29 -0.49
CA TYR A 109 2.18 1.49 -0.45
C TYR A 109 1.07 1.40 -1.51
N PRO A 110 -0.06 2.12 -1.35
CA PRO A 110 -1.16 2.09 -2.31
C PRO A 110 -0.80 2.53 -3.73
N ASP A 111 0.29 3.29 -3.89
CA ASP A 111 0.82 3.73 -5.18
C ASP A 111 1.76 2.69 -5.84
N GLY A 112 2.01 1.57 -5.17
CA GLY A 112 2.88 0.48 -5.63
C GLY A 112 4.36 0.68 -5.27
N THR A 113 4.74 1.75 -4.57
CA THR A 113 6.09 1.87 -4.01
C THR A 113 6.27 0.87 -2.87
N VAL A 114 7.52 0.55 -2.54
CA VAL A 114 7.81 -0.42 -1.47
C VAL A 114 8.92 0.06 -0.55
N ALA A 115 8.83 -0.32 0.72
CA ALA A 115 9.86 -0.12 1.72
C ALA A 115 10.13 -1.42 2.48
N ILE A 116 11.34 -1.53 3.01
CA ILE A 116 11.74 -2.66 3.86
C ILE A 116 12.10 -2.08 5.22
N GLU A 117 11.54 -2.63 6.28
CA GLU A 117 11.69 -2.10 7.63
C GLU A 117 12.00 -3.21 8.65
N TYR A 118 12.86 -2.90 9.60
CA TYR A 118 13.06 -3.73 10.78
C TYR A 118 13.14 -2.87 12.03
N GLN A 119 12.22 -3.10 12.97
CA GLN A 119 12.16 -2.39 14.25
C GLN A 119 12.14 -0.85 14.09
N GLY A 120 11.35 -0.34 13.14
CA GLY A 120 11.22 1.09 12.85
C GLY A 120 12.37 1.70 12.04
N ARG A 121 13.38 0.90 11.64
CA ARG A 121 14.46 1.34 10.76
C ARG A 121 14.18 0.92 9.32
N LYS A 122 14.11 1.89 8.41
CA LYS A 122 14.09 1.63 6.95
C LYS A 122 15.44 1.09 6.49
N ILE A 123 15.40 0.08 5.63
CA ILE A 123 16.57 -0.62 5.10
C ILE A 123 16.69 -0.28 3.62
N ASN A 124 17.84 0.26 3.23
CA ASN A 124 18.18 0.48 1.82
C ASN A 124 18.28 -0.87 1.09
N TYR A 125 17.79 -0.89 -0.14
CA TYR A 125 17.82 -2.07 -0.99
C TYR A 125 18.03 -1.68 -2.46
N SER A 126 18.39 -2.67 -3.26
CA SER A 126 18.38 -2.62 -4.72
C SER A 126 17.51 -3.73 -5.28
N ILE A 127 16.86 -3.49 -6.42
CA ILE A 127 16.00 -4.49 -7.05
C ILE A 127 16.83 -5.25 -8.08
N PHE A 128 16.89 -6.56 -7.92
CA PHE A 128 17.47 -7.48 -8.88
C PHE A 128 16.34 -8.09 -9.71
N ASP A 129 16.14 -7.56 -10.92
CA ASP A 129 15.16 -8.12 -11.86
C ASP A 129 15.74 -9.38 -12.52
N LYS A 130 15.15 -10.53 -12.20
CA LYS A 130 15.54 -11.83 -12.76
C LYS A 130 15.05 -12.02 -14.20
N LEU A 131 14.14 -11.17 -14.71
CA LEU A 131 13.66 -11.23 -16.10
C LEU A 131 14.64 -10.65 -17.12
N SER A 132 15.55 -9.77 -16.69
CA SER A 132 16.57 -9.19 -17.57
C SER A 132 17.68 -10.18 -17.98
N GLN A 133 17.89 -11.26 -17.21
CA GLN A 133 18.92 -12.27 -17.52
C GLN A 133 18.40 -13.52 -18.24
N LEU A 134 17.08 -13.73 -18.29
CA LEU A 134 16.48 -14.87 -18.99
C LEU A 134 16.30 -14.64 -20.50
N ASN A 135 16.42 -13.41 -20.99
CA ASN A 135 16.34 -13.10 -22.43
C ASN A 135 17.67 -13.25 -23.21
N GLN A 136 18.75 -13.72 -22.59
CA GLN A 136 20.05 -13.83 -23.25
C GLN A 136 20.63 -15.25 -23.34
N ARG A 137 19.87 -16.29 -22.96
CA ARG A 137 20.34 -17.69 -23.00
C ARG A 137 19.38 -18.70 -23.63
N GLU A 138 18.46 -18.26 -24.49
CA GLU A 138 17.60 -19.17 -25.26
C GLU A 138 17.38 -18.71 -26.71
N ILE A 139 18.47 -18.43 -27.44
CA ILE A 139 18.52 -18.60 -28.91
C ILE A 139 19.88 -19.22 -29.25
N GLU A 140 20.10 -20.47 -28.82
CA GLU A 140 21.19 -21.27 -29.37
C GLU A 140 20.80 -22.75 -29.42
N LEU A 141 19.65 -23.05 -30.02
CA LEU A 141 19.34 -24.42 -30.45
C LEU A 141 18.60 -24.41 -31.80
N ARG A 142 19.28 -25.05 -32.77
CA ARG A 142 18.77 -25.66 -34.00
C ARG A 142 18.35 -24.72 -35.14
N ILE A 143 19.32 -24.38 -35.98
CA ILE A 143 19.15 -24.46 -37.43
C ILE A 143 20.30 -25.31 -38.01
N ASN A 144 20.22 -26.63 -37.82
CA ASN A 144 20.99 -27.60 -38.60
C ASN A 144 19.99 -28.58 -39.23
N GLY A 145 19.85 -28.51 -40.56
CA GLY A 145 18.96 -29.30 -41.41
C GLY A 145 17.95 -28.37 -42.09
N TRP A 146 18.04 -28.08 -43.40
CA TRP A 146 18.15 -28.97 -44.56
C TRP A 146 19.15 -28.44 -45.61
N VAL A 147 20.14 -29.23 -46.04
CA VAL A 147 20.21 -30.10 -47.24
C VAL A 147 20.18 -29.35 -48.59
N LEU A 148 21.31 -29.38 -49.31
CA LEU A 148 21.39 -29.36 -50.77
C LEU A 148 21.74 -30.77 -51.24
N PHE A 149 20.73 -31.51 -51.72
CA PHE A 149 20.59 -32.17 -53.03
C PHE A 149 19.30 -32.99 -53.02
#